data_AF-A0A930FIK3-F1
#
_entry.id   AF-A0A930FIK3-F1
#
_cell.length_a   1.000
_cell.length_b   1.000
_cell.length_c   1.000
_cell.angle_alpha   90.00
_cell.angle_beta   90.00
_cell.angle_gamma   90.00
#
_symmetry.space_group_name_H-M   'P 1'
#
loop_
_entity.id
_entity.type
_entity.pdbx_description
1 polymer ?
#
loop_
_entity_poly.entity_id
_entity_poly.type
_entity_poly.pdbx_seq_one_letter_code
_entity_poly.pdbx_strand_id
1 'polypeptide(L)'
;MEHELIPYKTMPTWTATTLPEPFQKMHNTKVGTWAHLTILEGALTFYELDEEGNVLAEHLFTKESEIPFVEPQAWHCVSPASDDLKCYLTFYCTPEDYFAKKYDLTRTHSEVIEATPKFPKGKVLDLGSGEGRNSLY
;
A
#
# COMPACT_ATOMS: atom_id res chain seq x y z
N MET A 1 -8.10 14.38 -5.33
CA MET A 1 -9.00 13.40 -5.96
C MET A 1 -9.05 12.23 -5.01
N GLU A 2 -10.23 11.83 -4.55
CA GLU A 2 -10.37 10.69 -3.67
C GLU A 2 -10.23 9.43 -4.54
N HIS A 3 -9.11 8.72 -4.39
CA HIS A 3 -8.89 7.47 -5.11
C HIS A 3 -9.61 6.35 -4.38
N GLU A 4 -10.39 5.54 -5.09
CA GLU A 4 -10.85 4.27 -4.54
C GLU A 4 -9.63 3.36 -4.41
N LEU A 5 -9.24 3.05 -3.18
CA LEU A 5 -8.08 2.21 -2.88
C LEU A 5 -8.55 0.84 -2.39
N ILE A 6 -7.95 -0.22 -2.93
CA ILE A 6 -8.23 -1.61 -2.53
C ILE A 6 -6.98 -2.30 -2.02
N PRO A 7 -7.09 -3.12 -0.95
CA PRO A 7 -5.94 -3.81 -0.37
C PRO A 7 -5.52 -4.97 -1.28
N TYR A 8 -4.23 -5.04 -1.63
CA TYR A 8 -3.71 -6.14 -2.45
C TYR A 8 -2.74 -7.04 -1.68
N LYS A 9 -2.14 -6.56 -0.59
CA LYS A 9 -1.22 -7.33 0.25
C LYS A 9 -1.24 -6.85 1.70
N THR A 10 -1.47 -7.78 2.63
CA THR A 10 -1.34 -7.54 4.07
C THR A 10 -0.15 -8.31 4.61
N MET A 11 0.71 -7.63 5.36
CA MET A 11 1.85 -8.24 6.03
C MET A 11 1.39 -8.95 7.32
N PRO A 12 2.13 -9.96 7.80
CA PRO A 12 1.88 -10.54 9.11
C PRO A 12 1.98 -9.50 10.22
N THR A 13 1.39 -9.82 11.38
CA THR A 13 1.58 -9.02 12.58
C THR A 13 3.04 -9.05 13.03
N TRP A 14 3.59 -7.89 13.33
CA TRP A 14 4.91 -7.67 13.89
C TRP A 14 4.82 -7.16 15.31
N THR A 15 5.86 -7.47 16.08
CA THR A 15 6.12 -6.99 17.44
C THR A 15 7.30 -6.05 17.46
N ALA A 16 7.58 -5.41 18.60
CA ALA A 16 8.78 -4.59 18.79
C ALA A 16 10.09 -5.28 18.35
N THR A 17 10.20 -6.60 18.53
CA THR A 17 11.40 -7.38 18.21
C THR A 17 11.36 -8.05 16.83
N THR A 18 10.20 -8.11 16.18
CA THR A 18 10.01 -8.80 14.89
C THR A 18 9.68 -7.84 13.74
N LEU A 19 9.53 -6.54 14.03
CA LEU A 19 9.40 -5.50 13.01
C LEU A 19 10.61 -5.54 12.06
N PRO A 20 10.42 -5.80 10.76
CA PRO A 20 11.55 -6.03 9.87
C PRO A 20 12.44 -4.80 9.72
N GLU A 21 13.75 -5.01 9.80
CA GLU A 21 14.77 -3.95 9.68
C GLU A 21 14.61 -3.02 8.47
N PRO A 22 14.21 -3.49 7.26
CA PRO A 22 14.00 -2.58 6.13
C PRO A 22 12.97 -1.49 6.37
N PHE A 23 11.92 -1.74 7.17
CA PHE A 23 10.92 -0.72 7.50
C PHE A 23 11.42 0.27 8.56
N GLN A 24 12.45 -0.12 9.32
CA GLN A 24 13.10 0.74 10.31
C GLN A 24 14.16 1.67 9.72
N LYS A 25 14.56 1.42 8.47
CA LYS A 25 15.45 2.29 7.69
C LYS A 25 14.64 3.13 6.73
N MET A 26 15.24 4.21 6.25
CA MET A 26 14.65 5.07 5.22
C MET A 26 14.26 4.25 3.98
N HIS A 27 12.99 4.31 3.62
CA HIS A 27 12.44 3.68 2.42
C HIS A 27 11.19 4.43 1.95
N ASN A 28 10.66 4.03 0.80
CA ASN A 28 9.37 4.49 0.31
C ASN A 28 8.60 3.36 -0.38
N THR A 29 7.32 3.60 -0.67
CA THR A 29 6.50 2.70 -1.49
C THR A 29 6.66 3.03 -2.97
N LYS A 30 6.51 2.02 -3.84
CA LYS A 30 6.53 2.21 -5.30
C LYS A 30 5.38 3.13 -5.75
N VAL A 31 5.51 3.73 -6.94
CA VAL A 31 4.40 4.43 -7.61
C VAL A 31 3.14 3.56 -7.66
N GLY A 32 1.99 4.17 -7.35
CA GLY A 32 0.68 3.48 -7.29
C GLY A 32 0.52 2.52 -6.11
N THR A 33 1.36 2.64 -5.08
CA THR A 33 1.26 1.85 -3.85
C THR A 33 1.14 2.76 -2.64
N TRP A 34 0.00 2.70 -1.98
CA TRP A 34 -0.23 3.29 -0.68
C TRP A 34 0.02 2.24 0.39
N ALA A 35 0.49 2.66 1.56
CA ALA A 35 0.58 1.78 2.72
C ALA A 35 -0.27 2.33 3.86
N HIS A 36 -0.92 1.43 4.60
CA HIS A 36 -1.68 1.78 5.79
C HIS A 36 -1.16 0.95 6.96
N LEU A 37 -0.65 1.64 7.96
CA LEU A 37 -0.17 1.04 9.20
C LEU A 37 -1.35 0.89 10.16
N THR A 38 -1.45 -0.27 10.80
CA THR A 38 -2.45 -0.53 11.85
C THR A 38 -1.75 -0.96 13.11
N ILE A 39 -1.99 -0.24 14.21
CA ILE A 39 -1.51 -0.59 15.55
C ILE A 39 -2.61 -1.36 16.28
N LEU A 40 -2.25 -2.52 16.84
CA LEU A 40 -3.13 -3.38 17.62
C LEU A 40 -2.91 -3.19 19.13
N GLU A 41 -1.65 -3.00 19.52
CA GLU A 41 -1.21 -2.86 20.92
C GLU A 41 0.08 -2.04 20.95
N GLY A 42 0.34 -1.36 22.08
CA GLY A 42 1.52 -0.53 22.25
C GLY A 42 1.53 0.73 21.38
N ALA A 43 2.73 1.19 21.05
CA ALA A 43 2.97 2.40 20.27
C ALA A 43 4.15 2.26 19.30
N LEU A 44 4.09 3.02 18.20
CA LEU A 44 5.10 3.05 17.14
C LEU A 44 5.35 4.50 16.72
N THR A 45 6.61 4.88 16.55
CA THR A 45 7.00 6.20 16.04
C THR A 45 7.20 6.12 14.53
N PHE A 46 6.49 6.97 13.80
CA PHE A 46 6.61 7.13 12.35
C PHE A 46 7.37 8.41 12.06
N TYR A 47 8.37 8.33 11.17
CA TYR A 47 9.20 9.46 10.76
C TYR A 47 8.89 9.77 9.29
N GLU A 48 8.47 11.00 9.02
CA GLU A 48 8.46 11.55 7.66
C GLU A 48 9.86 12.07 7.34
N LEU A 49 10.38 11.68 6.18
CA LEU A 49 11.73 12.00 5.75
C LEU A 49 11.69 12.74 4.41
N ASP A 50 12.73 13.51 4.13
CA ASP A 50 13.03 13.96 2.77
C ASP A 50 13.90 12.94 2.01
N GLU A 51 14.26 13.26 0.76
CA GLU A 51 15.10 12.43 -0.10
C GLU A 51 16.55 12.28 0.40
N GLU A 52 17.00 13.16 1.30
CA GLU A 52 18.33 13.12 1.91
C GLU A 52 18.33 12.37 3.25
N GLY A 53 17.15 12.00 3.76
CA GLY A 53 16.95 11.29 5.01
C GLY A 53 16.84 12.20 6.23
N ASN A 54 16.65 13.51 6.04
CA ASN A 54 16.37 14.42 7.15
C ASN A 54 14.93 14.22 7.64
N VAL A 55 14.75 14.25 8.96
CA VAL A 55 13.42 14.13 9.57
C VAL A 55 12.63 15.42 9.37
N LEU A 56 11.51 15.34 8.67
CA LEU A 56 10.57 16.43 8.46
C LEU A 56 9.53 16.49 9.58
N ALA A 57 9.04 15.34 10.03
CA ALA A 57 8.08 15.22 11.11
C ALA A 57 8.19 13.86 11.82
N GLU A 58 7.77 13.83 13.08
CA GLU A 58 7.69 12.62 13.90
C GLU A 58 6.27 12.48 14.46
N HIS A 59 5.71 11.27 14.36
CA HIS A 59 4.36 10.96 14.84
C HIS A 59 4.40 9.73 15.73
N LEU A 60 3.80 9.83 16.92
CA LEU A 60 3.60 8.68 17.80
C LEU A 60 2.20 8.12 17.57
N PHE A 61 2.11 6.90 17.04
CA PHE A 61 0.85 6.22 16.78
C PHE A 61 0.58 5.11 17.79
N THR A 62 -0.67 5.06 18.25
CA THR A 62 -1.27 4.01 19.08
C THR A 62 -2.48 3.41 18.35
N LYS A 63 -3.12 2.41 18.96
CA LYS A 63 -4.35 1.81 18.39
C LYS A 63 -5.53 2.78 18.29
N GLU A 64 -5.53 3.87 19.06
CA GLU A 64 -6.55 4.93 19.02
C GLU A 64 -6.23 6.03 18.00
N SER A 65 -5.05 6.01 17.40
CA SER A 65 -4.64 7.04 16.44
C SER A 65 -5.35 6.85 15.10
N GLU A 66 -5.78 7.95 14.50
CA GLU A 66 -6.15 7.97 13.08
C GLU A 66 -4.87 8.07 12.26
N ILE A 67 -4.46 6.93 11.68
CA ILE A 67 -3.21 6.84 10.91
C ILE A 67 -3.55 7.06 9.43
N PRO A 68 -3.02 8.11 8.79
CA PRO A 68 -3.26 8.34 7.37
C PRO A 68 -2.57 7.29 6.50
N PHE A 69 -2.99 7.20 5.25
CA PHE A 69 -2.23 6.45 4.25
C PHE A 69 -0.86 7.10 4.03
N VAL A 70 0.17 6.27 3.93
CA VAL A 70 1.46 6.68 3.40
C VAL A 70 1.35 6.75 1.88
N GLU A 71 1.61 7.92 1.33
CA GLU A 71 1.53 8.20 -0.10
C GLU A 71 2.64 7.47 -0.89
N PRO A 72 2.39 7.13 -2.17
CA PRO A 72 3.42 6.60 -3.06
C PRO A 72 4.64 7.49 -3.11
N GLN A 73 5.83 6.88 -3.05
CA GLN A 73 7.13 7.56 -3.11
C GLN A 73 7.45 8.49 -1.92
N ALA A 74 6.59 8.59 -0.90
CA ALA A 74 6.91 9.35 0.31
C ALA A 74 7.98 8.63 1.14
N TRP A 75 9.08 9.32 1.46
CA TRP A 75 10.17 8.77 2.25
C TRP A 75 9.81 8.73 3.73
N HIS A 76 10.02 7.58 4.36
CA HIS A 76 9.68 7.37 5.76
C HIS A 76 10.46 6.21 6.37
N CYS A 77 10.41 6.12 7.69
CA CYS A 77 10.76 4.92 8.45
C CYS A 77 9.92 4.82 9.72
N VAL A 78 9.97 3.66 10.38
CA VAL A 78 9.23 3.41 11.63
C VAL A 78 10.10 2.78 12.70
N SER A 79 9.84 3.09 13.96
CA SER A 79 10.51 2.43 15.10
C SER A 79 9.49 2.03 16.18
N PRO A 80 9.71 0.92 16.89
CA PRO A 80 8.91 0.61 18.07
C PRO A 80 9.07 1.70 19.14
N ALA A 81 7.96 2.20 19.67
CA ALA A 81 7.96 3.16 20.78
C ALA A 81 7.62 2.50 22.12
N SER A 82 7.15 1.25 22.10
CA SER A 82 6.89 0.43 23.29
C SER A 82 7.26 -1.04 23.09
N ASP A 83 7.56 -1.74 24.18
CA ASP A 83 7.96 -3.16 24.15
C ASP A 83 6.80 -4.11 23.79
N ASP A 84 5.56 -3.70 24.09
CA ASP A 84 4.33 -4.44 23.82
C ASP A 84 3.73 -4.16 22.44
N LEU A 85 4.44 -3.41 21.58
CA LEU A 85 3.99 -3.09 20.22
C LEU A 85 3.50 -4.35 19.50
N LYS A 86 2.31 -4.26 18.92
CA LYS A 86 1.80 -5.16 17.88
C LYS A 86 1.21 -4.33 16.75
N CYS A 87 1.68 -4.54 15.53
CA CYS A 87 1.18 -3.82 14.37
C CYS A 87 1.21 -4.69 13.11
N TYR A 88 0.55 -4.25 12.05
CA TYR A 88 0.73 -4.80 10.72
C TYR A 88 0.60 -3.70 9.67
N LEU A 89 1.09 -3.99 8.47
CA LEU A 89 1.06 -3.09 7.33
C LEU A 89 0.20 -3.69 6.23
N THR A 90 -0.70 -2.89 5.65
CA THR A 90 -1.43 -3.29 4.44
C THR A 90 -1.11 -2.34 3.30
N PHE A 91 -0.79 -2.92 2.14
CA PHE A 91 -0.55 -2.19 0.90
C PHE A 91 -1.81 -2.15 0.05
N TYR A 92 -2.07 -0.97 -0.50
CA TYR A 92 -3.22 -0.64 -1.31
C TYR A 92 -2.78 -0.09 -2.66
N CYS A 93 -3.66 -0.25 -3.64
CA CYS A 93 -3.54 0.34 -4.97
C CYS A 93 -4.93 0.70 -5.49
N THR A 94 -4.98 1.39 -6.62
CA THR A 94 -6.23 1.56 -7.37
C THR A 94 -6.68 0.22 -7.98
N PRO A 95 -7.98 0.03 -8.27
CA PRO A 95 -8.51 -1.20 -8.86
C PRO A 95 -7.82 -1.60 -10.18
N GLU A 96 -7.44 -0.62 -10.99
CA GLU A 96 -6.73 -0.82 -12.27
C GLU A 96 -5.35 -1.47 -12.12
N ASP A 97 -4.68 -1.28 -10.98
CA ASP A 97 -3.34 -1.83 -10.75
C ASP A 97 -3.36 -3.12 -9.93
N TYR A 98 -4.52 -3.54 -9.40
CA TYR A 98 -4.62 -4.62 -8.43
C TYR A 98 -4.05 -5.95 -8.93
N PHE A 99 -4.43 -6.39 -10.13
CA PHE A 99 -3.95 -7.67 -10.64
C PHE A 99 -2.46 -7.65 -10.95
N ALA A 100 -1.95 -6.51 -11.43
CA ALA A 100 -0.51 -6.32 -11.63
C ALA A 100 0.25 -6.35 -10.30
N LYS A 101 -0.24 -5.66 -9.26
CA LYS A 101 0.41 -5.59 -7.95
C LYS A 101 0.31 -6.89 -7.14
N LYS A 102 -0.82 -7.59 -7.23
CA LYS A 102 -1.10 -8.79 -6.43
C LYS A 102 -0.51 -10.05 -7.03
N TYR A 103 -0.57 -10.18 -8.36
CA TYR A 103 -0.20 -11.40 -9.07
C TYR A 103 1.02 -11.22 -10.00
N ASP A 104 1.68 -10.05 -9.95
CA ASP A 104 2.83 -9.71 -10.79
C ASP A 104 2.53 -9.79 -12.29
N LEU A 105 1.28 -9.53 -12.67
CA LEU A 105 0.85 -9.50 -14.07
C LEU A 105 1.28 -8.20 -14.74
N THR A 106 1.35 -8.23 -16.07
CA THR A 106 1.42 -7.00 -16.86
C THR A 106 0.16 -6.15 -16.65
N ARG A 107 0.33 -4.84 -16.51
CA ARG A 107 -0.78 -3.90 -16.27
C ARG A 107 -1.82 -3.99 -17.38
N THR A 108 -3.09 -3.91 -17.00
CA THR A 108 -4.22 -3.81 -17.94
C THR A 108 -3.97 -2.68 -18.93
N HIS A 109 -4.36 -2.90 -20.19
CA HIS A 109 -4.20 -1.90 -21.22
C HIS A 109 -4.91 -0.59 -20.85
N SER A 110 -4.25 0.54 -21.12
CA SER A 110 -4.82 1.87 -20.92
C SER A 110 -6.16 2.02 -21.64
N GLU A 111 -6.27 1.47 -22.85
CA GLU A 111 -7.50 1.52 -23.65
C GLU A 111 -8.66 0.78 -22.98
N VAL A 112 -8.39 -0.32 -22.29
CA VAL A 112 -9.40 -1.10 -21.57
C VAL A 112 -9.86 -0.32 -20.32
N ILE A 113 -8.91 0.22 -19.55
CA ILE A 113 -9.20 1.04 -18.36
C ILE A 113 -10.06 2.26 -18.75
N GLU A 114 -9.70 2.96 -19.82
CA GLU A 114 -10.46 4.12 -20.32
C GLU A 114 -11.82 3.75 -20.92
N ALA A 115 -11.96 2.55 -21.49
CA ALA A 115 -13.19 2.07 -22.11
C ALA A 115 -14.21 1.58 -21.08
N THR A 116 -13.79 0.85 -20.05
CA THR A 116 -14.68 0.21 -19.06
C THR A 116 -15.77 1.13 -18.49
N PRO A 117 -15.50 2.36 -18.02
CA PRO A 117 -16.56 3.21 -17.47
C PRO A 117 -17.55 3.71 -18.54
N LYS A 118 -17.25 3.58 -19.84
CA LYS A 118 -18.09 4.01 -20.96
C LYS A 118 -19.10 2.95 -21.39
N PHE A 119 -18.94 1.69 -20.96
CA PHE A 119 -19.82 0.59 -21.33
C PHE A 119 -20.58 0.05 -20.11
N PRO A 120 -21.85 -0.36 -20.28
CA PRO A 120 -22.56 -1.05 -19.21
C PRO A 120 -21.90 -2.41 -18.93
N LYS A 121 -21.90 -2.82 -17.66
CA LYS A 121 -21.44 -4.17 -17.27
C LYS A 121 -22.24 -5.22 -18.04
N GLY A 122 -21.56 -6.20 -18.62
CA GLY A 122 -22.18 -7.19 -19.48
C GLY A 122 -21.25 -8.35 -19.83
N LYS A 123 -21.66 -9.17 -20.79
CA LYS A 123 -20.84 -10.27 -21.29
C LYS A 123 -19.74 -9.70 -22.20
N VAL A 124 -18.49 -9.97 -21.87
CA VAL A 124 -17.30 -9.55 -22.62
C VAL A 124 -16.54 -10.80 -23.07
N LEU A 125 -16.05 -10.78 -24.31
CA LEU A 125 -15.15 -11.80 -24.84
C LEU A 125 -13.75 -11.19 -25.00
N ASP A 126 -12.78 -11.69 -24.21
CA ASP A 126 -11.37 -11.32 -24.34
C ASP A 126 -10.69 -12.29 -25.33
N LEU A 127 -10.67 -11.90 -26.60
CA LEU A 127 -10.16 -12.73 -27.68
C LEU A 127 -8.62 -12.70 -27.70
N GLY A 128 -8.00 -13.78 -27.22
CA GLY A 128 -6.53 -13.87 -27.11
C GLY A 128 -6.01 -13.31 -25.79
N SER A 129 -6.65 -13.69 -24.67
CA SER A 129 -6.46 -13.11 -23.34
C SER A 129 -5.06 -13.28 -22.74
N GLY A 130 -4.22 -14.18 -23.26
CA GLY A 130 -2.93 -14.51 -22.65
C GLY A 130 -3.09 -14.92 -21.19
N GLU A 131 -2.34 -14.29 -20.29
CA GLU A 131 -2.46 -14.49 -18.82
C GLU A 131 -3.71 -13.85 -18.20
N GLY A 132 -4.54 -13.17 -19.00
CA GLY A 132 -5.87 -12.72 -18.60
C GLY A 132 -5.93 -11.35 -17.92
N ARG A 133 -4.92 -10.49 -18.06
CA ARG A 133 -4.89 -9.15 -17.41
C ARG A 133 -6.14 -8.31 -17.67
N ASN A 134 -6.67 -8.34 -18.90
CA ASN A 134 -7.87 -7.60 -19.27
C ASN A 134 -9.13 -8.29 -18.77
N SER A 135 -9.17 -9.63 -18.81
CA SER A 135 -10.30 -10.43 -18.31
C SER A 135 -10.49 -10.37 -16.81
N LEU A 136 -9.40 -10.19 -16.06
CA LEU A 136 -9.42 -10.13 -14.60
C LEU A 136 -9.88 -8.77 -14.08
N TYR A 137 -9.53 -7.68 -14.78
CA TYR A 137 -9.96 -6.31 -14.47
C TYR A 137 -11.47 -6.12 -14.61
#